data_AF-A0A381IC65-F1
#
_entry.id   AF-A0A381IC65-F1
#
_cell.length_a   1.000
_cell.length_b   1.000
_cell.length_c   1.000
_cell.angle_alpha   90.00
_cell.angle_beta   90.00
_cell.angle_gamma   90.00
#
_symmetry.space_group_name_H-M   'P 1'
#
loop_
_entity.id
_entity.type
_entity.pdbx_description
1 polymer ?
#
loop_
_entity_poly.entity_id
_entity_poly.type
_entity_poly.pdbx_seq_one_letter_code
_entity_poly.pdbx_strand_id
1 'polypeptide(L)'
;MPGEEFSYNKLTGPSNKANGYKDAPVIVYGKLEQSAGGGVCQTSSTVYNAALLSGMEITQVTNHSSASTYVPKGRDATVSDGGLNLKFKNPYKHPVYIKNYAGGGSVSSVIYGNSGDKPNISIEVKQNWSE
;
A
#
# COMPACT_ATOMS: atom_id res chain seq x y z
N MET A 1 12.40 10.19 6.17
CA MET A 1 13.86 10.45 6.29
C MET A 1 14.62 9.14 6.29
N PRO A 2 15.96 9.10 6.17
CA PRO A 2 16.77 7.90 6.46
C PRO A 2 16.35 7.24 7.79
N GLY A 3 16.11 5.92 7.77
CA GLY A 3 15.71 5.13 8.93
C GLY A 3 14.30 5.38 9.49
N GLU A 4 13.58 6.39 8.99
CA GLU A 4 12.23 6.71 9.44
C GLU A 4 11.22 5.69 8.89
N GLU A 5 10.24 5.33 9.73
CA GLU A 5 9.18 4.40 9.36
C GLU A 5 7.95 5.16 8.82
N PHE A 6 7.61 4.86 7.57
CA PHE A 6 6.32 5.18 7.00
C PHE A 6 5.25 4.28 7.61
N SER A 7 4.10 4.84 7.94
CA SER A 7 2.91 4.12 8.38
C SER A 7 1.69 4.65 7.64
N TYR A 8 1.07 3.80 6.83
CA TYR A 8 -0.06 4.19 5.97
C TYR A 8 -1.19 4.79 6.82
N ASN A 9 -1.69 4.03 7.79
CA ASN A 9 -2.83 4.47 8.62
C ASN A 9 -2.52 5.73 9.44
N LYS A 10 -1.25 5.94 9.84
CA LYS A 10 -0.86 7.15 10.59
C LYS A 10 -0.96 8.40 9.70
N LEU A 11 -0.62 8.27 8.43
CA LEU A 11 -0.63 9.39 7.48
C LEU A 11 -2.02 9.67 6.91
N THR A 12 -2.80 8.62 6.65
CA THR A 12 -4.13 8.76 6.03
C THR A 12 -5.24 9.02 7.05
N GLY A 13 -4.99 8.69 8.32
CA GLY A 13 -6.00 8.74 9.37
C GLY A 13 -7.15 7.75 9.14
N PRO A 14 -8.17 7.77 10.02
CA PRO A 14 -9.35 6.91 9.90
C PRO A 14 -10.14 7.15 8.60
N SER A 15 -10.62 6.08 7.98
CA SER A 15 -11.29 6.07 6.67
C SER A 15 -12.78 6.43 6.76
N ASN A 16 -13.10 7.58 7.37
CA ASN A 16 -14.48 8.02 7.61
C ASN A 16 -14.81 9.36 6.93
N LYS A 17 -16.11 9.69 6.85
CA LYS A 17 -16.60 10.93 6.22
C LYS A 17 -16.03 12.20 6.87
N ALA A 18 -15.80 12.18 8.18
CA ALA A 18 -15.23 13.33 8.91
C ALA A 18 -13.79 13.64 8.46
N ASN A 19 -13.06 12.64 7.99
CA ASN A 19 -11.72 12.78 7.42
C ASN A 19 -11.73 12.95 5.89
N GLY A 20 -12.89 13.29 5.30
CA GLY A 20 -13.01 13.60 3.87
C GLY A 20 -13.13 12.39 2.94
N TYR A 21 -13.27 11.17 3.49
CA TYR A 21 -13.51 9.98 2.67
C TYR A 21 -14.93 10.00 2.11
N LYS A 22 -15.04 9.61 0.84
CA LYS A 22 -16.32 9.45 0.15
C LYS A 22 -16.78 8.00 0.23
N ASP A 23 -18.08 7.80 0.13
CA ASP A 23 -18.64 6.47 -0.01
C ASP A 23 -18.18 5.88 -1.35
N ALA A 24 -17.69 4.65 -1.28
CA ALA A 24 -17.29 3.87 -2.44
C ALA A 24 -17.63 2.39 -2.19
N PRO A 25 -17.72 1.58 -3.26
CA PRO A 25 -17.95 0.15 -3.13
C PRO A 25 -16.93 -0.52 -2.20
N VAL A 26 -17.43 -1.26 -1.21
CA VAL A 26 -16.66 -2.15 -0.33
C VAL A 26 -17.33 -3.52 -0.33
N ILE A 27 -16.55 -4.59 -0.09
CA ILE A 27 -17.09 -5.94 0.06
C ILE A 27 -17.19 -6.25 1.54
N VAL A 28 -18.41 -6.45 2.04
CA VAL A 28 -18.71 -6.79 3.43
C VAL A 28 -19.47 -8.12 3.44
N TYR A 29 -18.89 -9.14 4.08
CA TYR A 29 -19.44 -10.51 4.08
C TYR A 29 -19.83 -11.05 2.68
N GLY A 30 -19.01 -10.75 1.67
CA GLY A 30 -19.23 -11.17 0.29
C GLY A 30 -20.27 -10.36 -0.49
N LYS A 31 -20.86 -9.30 0.10
CA LYS A 31 -21.79 -8.39 -0.56
C LYS A 31 -21.14 -7.04 -0.83
N LEU A 32 -21.48 -6.43 -1.97
CA LEU A 32 -21.03 -5.10 -2.32
C LEU A 32 -21.92 -4.06 -1.63
N GLU A 33 -21.33 -3.25 -0.76
CA GLU A 33 -21.99 -2.18 0.00
C GLU A 33 -21.28 -0.84 -0.25
N GLN A 34 -21.98 0.28 -0.03
CA GLN A 34 -21.35 1.59 -0.08
C GLN A 34 -20.89 1.98 1.32
N SER A 35 -19.60 2.24 1.49
CA SER A 35 -19.04 2.70 2.75
C SER A 35 -17.90 3.69 2.52
N ALA A 36 -17.65 4.55 3.51
CA ALA A 36 -16.45 5.37 3.54
C ALA A 36 -15.22 4.45 3.59
N GLY A 37 -14.20 4.77 2.80
CA GLY A 37 -12.98 3.97 2.72
C GLY A 37 -12.97 2.91 1.60
N GLY A 38 -13.97 2.86 0.72
CA GLY A 38 -13.83 2.08 -0.51
C GLY A 38 -12.61 2.52 -1.33
N GLY A 39 -11.76 1.55 -1.69
CA GLY A 39 -10.50 1.78 -2.43
C GLY A 39 -9.24 2.02 -1.59
N VAL A 40 -9.31 2.06 -0.25
CA VAL A 40 -8.11 2.25 0.59
C VAL A 40 -7.07 1.16 0.41
N CYS A 41 -7.50 -0.10 0.32
CA CYS A 41 -6.61 -1.25 0.07
C CYS A 41 -5.95 -1.19 -1.31
N GLN A 42 -6.61 -0.61 -2.31
CA GLN A 42 -6.02 -0.40 -3.63
C GLN A 42 -4.89 0.62 -3.56
N THR A 43 -5.10 1.71 -2.80
CA THR A 43 -4.09 2.76 -2.62
C THR A 43 -2.90 2.26 -1.80
N SER A 44 -3.13 1.56 -0.69
CA SER A 44 -2.04 0.96 0.10
C SER A 44 -1.27 -0.09 -0.72
N SER A 45 -1.94 -0.92 -1.52
CA SER A 45 -1.27 -1.87 -2.42
C SER A 45 -0.43 -1.17 -3.48
N THR A 46 -0.89 -0.02 -3.99
CA THR A 46 -0.12 0.77 -4.97
C THR A 46 1.16 1.35 -4.34
N VAL A 47 1.04 1.90 -3.13
CA VAL A 47 2.20 2.40 -2.36
C VAL A 47 3.15 1.24 -2.01
N TYR A 48 2.62 0.09 -1.61
CA TYR A 48 3.41 -1.10 -1.30
C TYR A 48 4.26 -1.57 -2.49
N ASN A 49 3.67 -1.64 -3.69
CA ASN A 49 4.41 -2.01 -4.89
C ASN A 49 5.51 -1.00 -5.23
N ALA A 50 5.23 0.30 -5.08
CA ALA A 50 6.25 1.33 -5.25
C ALA A 50 7.38 1.18 -4.21
N ALA A 51 7.05 0.85 -2.96
CA ALA A 51 8.02 0.59 -1.89
C ALA A 51 8.90 -0.63 -2.19
N LEU A 52 8.31 -1.75 -2.64
CA LEU A 52 9.05 -2.94 -3.07
C LEU A 52 10.02 -2.62 -4.21
N LEU A 53 9.54 -1.99 -5.28
CA LEU A 53 10.34 -1.64 -6.46
C LEU A 53 11.45 -0.64 -6.15
N SER A 54 11.26 0.16 -5.09
CA SER A 54 12.23 1.15 -4.63
C SER A 54 13.15 0.61 -3.53
N GLY A 55 13.09 -0.69 -3.21
CA GLY A 55 13.97 -1.32 -2.24
C GLY A 55 13.76 -0.85 -0.79
N MET A 56 12.58 -0.34 -0.45
CA MET A 56 12.24 0.00 0.94
C MET A 56 12.19 -1.27 1.80
N GLU A 57 12.57 -1.14 3.07
CA GLU A 57 12.49 -2.24 4.04
C GLU A 57 11.04 -2.37 4.55
N ILE A 58 10.31 -3.38 4.09
CA ILE A 58 8.92 -3.61 4.52
C ILE A 58 8.91 -4.19 5.93
N THR A 59 8.40 -3.44 6.91
CA THR A 59 8.36 -3.83 8.32
C THR A 59 7.01 -4.41 8.74
N GLN A 60 5.94 -4.09 8.01
CA GLN A 60 4.62 -4.66 8.24
C GLN A 60 3.81 -4.68 6.94
N VAL A 61 3.32 -5.86 6.56
CA VAL A 61 2.36 -6.04 5.46
C VAL A 61 1.49 -7.27 5.75
N THR A 62 0.25 -7.24 5.30
CA THR A 62 -0.67 -8.38 5.37
C THR A 62 -1.43 -8.44 4.07
N ASN A 63 -1.39 -9.59 3.38
CA ASN A 63 -2.19 -9.81 2.18
C ASN A 63 -3.65 -10.07 2.55
N HIS A 64 -4.56 -9.85 1.61
CA HIS A 64 -5.95 -10.28 1.74
C HIS A 64 -6.00 -11.82 1.78
N SER A 65 -7.00 -12.36 2.48
CA SER A 65 -7.27 -13.80 2.48
C SER A 65 -7.73 -14.33 1.13
N SER A 66 -8.22 -13.45 0.25
CA SER A 66 -8.65 -13.74 -1.12
C SER A 66 -7.86 -12.86 -2.10
N ALA A 67 -7.50 -13.42 -3.25
CA ALA A 67 -6.72 -12.69 -4.24
C ALA A 67 -7.44 -11.43 -4.73
N SER A 68 -6.76 -10.30 -4.64
CA SER A 68 -7.22 -9.05 -5.25
C SER A 68 -7.15 -9.13 -6.78
N THR A 69 -8.03 -8.40 -7.47
CA THR A 69 -8.06 -8.28 -8.93
C THR A 69 -7.20 -7.12 -9.46
N TYR A 70 -6.75 -6.20 -8.60
CA TYR A 70 -6.08 -4.96 -9.01
C TYR A 70 -4.54 -5.00 -8.88
N VAL A 71 -3.96 -6.06 -8.31
CA VAL A 71 -2.52 -6.29 -8.24
C VAL A 71 -2.20 -7.79 -8.36
N PRO A 72 -0.99 -8.18 -8.80
CA PRO A 72 -0.57 -9.58 -8.80
C PRO A 72 -0.68 -10.24 -7.42
N LYS A 73 -0.86 -11.57 -7.39
CA LYS A 73 -0.89 -12.34 -6.14
C LYS A 73 0.36 -12.07 -5.29
N GLY A 74 0.18 -11.92 -3.98
CA GLY A 74 1.26 -11.62 -3.04
C GLY A 74 1.76 -10.17 -3.10
N ARG A 75 1.16 -9.31 -3.94
CA ARG A 75 1.55 -7.90 -4.09
C ARG A 75 0.50 -6.91 -3.57
N ASP A 76 -0.44 -7.39 -2.78
CA ASP A 76 -1.45 -6.56 -2.12
C ASP A 76 -1.07 -6.27 -0.66
N ALA A 77 -1.53 -5.14 -0.15
CA ALA A 77 -1.32 -4.72 1.24
C ALA A 77 -2.66 -4.29 1.84
N THR A 78 -3.28 -5.17 2.63
CA THR A 78 -4.53 -4.91 3.34
C THR A 78 -4.30 -3.93 4.47
N VAL A 79 -5.20 -2.95 4.61
CA VAL A 79 -5.20 -2.01 5.72
C VAL A 79 -6.60 -1.88 6.31
N SER A 80 -6.69 -1.61 7.60
CA SER A 80 -7.95 -1.30 8.29
C SER A 80 -7.71 -0.32 9.43
N ASP A 81 -8.72 0.51 9.70
CA ASP A 81 -8.70 1.45 10.82
C ASP A 81 -8.47 0.70 12.14
N GLY A 82 -7.45 1.10 12.91
CA GLY A 82 -7.10 0.47 14.19
C GLY A 82 -6.53 -0.95 14.11
N GLY A 83 -6.33 -1.50 12.91
CA GLY A 83 -5.91 -2.89 12.70
C GLY A 83 -4.73 -3.04 11.74
N LEU A 84 -4.99 -3.67 10.59
CA LEU A 84 -3.98 -3.99 9.59
C LEU A 84 -3.37 -2.71 9.00
N ASN A 85 -2.08 -2.73 8.73
CA ASN A 85 -1.34 -1.55 8.31
C ASN A 85 -0.21 -1.94 7.35
N LEU A 86 0.15 -1.00 6.47
CA LEU A 86 1.37 -1.06 5.68
C LEU A 86 2.42 -0.16 6.33
N LYS A 87 3.56 -0.74 6.67
CA LYS A 87 4.72 -0.01 7.17
C LYS A 87 6.00 -0.42 6.47
N PHE A 88 6.86 0.56 6.26
CA PHE A 88 8.20 0.35 5.71
C PHE A 88 9.15 1.45 6.16
N LYS A 89 10.44 1.15 6.17
CA LYS A 89 11.52 2.10 6.46
C LYS A 89 12.30 2.43 5.20
N ASN A 90 12.84 3.65 5.18
CA ASN A 90 13.85 4.03 4.21
C ASN A 90 15.22 3.51 4.68
N PRO A 91 15.80 2.47 4.06
CA PRO A 91 17.08 1.90 4.48
C PRO A 91 18.28 2.74 4.02
N TYR A 92 18.06 3.78 3.21
CA TYR A 92 19.11 4.55 2.55
C TYR A 92 19.62 5.71 3.40
N LYS A 93 20.77 6.26 2.99
CA LYS A 93 21.41 7.41 3.64
C LYS A 93 20.75 8.74 3.25
N HIS A 94 20.02 8.80 2.14
CA HIS A 94 19.36 10.01 1.68
C HIS A 94 17.83 9.95 1.87
N PRO A 95 17.16 11.11 1.98
CA PRO A 95 15.70 11.16 2.01
C PRO A 95 15.07 10.60 0.73
N VAL A 96 13.86 10.09 0.87
CA VAL A 96 12.98 9.72 -0.24
C VAL A 96 11.71 10.55 -0.21
N TYR A 97 11.09 10.75 -1.37
CA TYR A 97 9.84 11.48 -1.52
C TYR A 97 8.80 10.61 -2.21
N ILE A 98 7.66 10.42 -1.55
CA ILE A 98 6.54 9.63 -2.07
C ILE A 98 5.54 10.58 -2.70
N LYS A 99 5.25 10.40 -3.98
CA LYS A 99 4.23 11.15 -4.70
C LYS A 99 3.15 10.21 -5.22
N ASN A 100 1.90 10.55 -4.91
CA ASN A 100 0.73 9.84 -5.36
C ASN A 100 -0.02 10.67 -6.40
N TYR A 101 -0.50 10.00 -7.44
CA TYR A 101 -1.34 10.57 -8.48
C TYR A 101 -2.64 9.77 -8.51
N ALA A 102 -3.77 10.46 -8.62
CA ALA A 102 -5.08 9.85 -8.78
C ALA A 102 -5.86 10.61 -9.85
N GLY A 103 -6.41 9.88 -10.82
CA GLY A 103 -7.15 10.47 -11.95
C GLY A 103 -7.44 9.44 -13.03
N GLY A 104 -8.46 9.70 -13.84
CA GLY A 104 -8.83 8.82 -14.96
C GLY A 104 -9.15 7.38 -14.56
N GLY A 105 -9.67 7.15 -13.34
CA GLY A 105 -9.98 5.82 -12.82
C GLY A 105 -8.75 5.02 -12.34
N SER A 106 -7.58 5.66 -12.23
CA SER A 106 -6.33 5.02 -11.82
C SER A 106 -5.67 5.73 -10.64
N VAL A 107 -4.86 4.99 -9.89
CA VAL A 107 -3.95 5.51 -8.86
C VAL A 107 -2.54 5.06 -9.19
N SER A 108 -1.55 5.92 -8.95
CA SER A 108 -0.14 5.64 -9.16
C SER A 108 0.69 6.22 -8.02
N SER A 109 1.67 5.46 -7.56
CA SER A 109 2.61 5.89 -6.52
C SER A 109 4.02 5.81 -7.07
N VAL A 110 4.79 6.88 -6.85
CA VAL A 110 6.21 6.97 -7.23
C VAL A 110 7.02 7.34 -6.00
N ILE A 111 8.11 6.63 -5.76
CA ILE A 111 9.09 6.98 -4.74
C ILE A 111 10.34 7.51 -5.44
N TYR A 112 10.64 8.78 -5.23
CA TYR A 112 11.84 9.43 -5.70
C TYR A 112 12.93 9.31 -4.62
N GLY A 113 14.17 9.09 -5.04
CA GLY A 113 15.32 8.99 -4.14
C GLY A 113 16.59 9.53 -4.79
N ASN A 114 17.70 9.44 -4.05
CA ASN A 114 19.00 9.82 -4.56
C ASN A 114 19.53 8.77 -5.55
N SER A 115 20.15 9.22 -6.66
CA SER A 115 20.72 8.33 -7.68
C SER A 115 21.79 7.36 -7.15
N GLY A 116 22.51 7.74 -6.09
CA GLY A 116 23.53 6.90 -5.45
C GLY A 116 22.96 5.75 -4.62
N ASP A 117 21.66 5.79 -4.30
CA ASP A 117 20.97 4.74 -3.54
C ASP A 117 20.14 3.81 -4.44
N LYS A 118 20.24 3.96 -5.78
CA LYS A 118 19.42 3.21 -6.73
C LYS A 118 19.62 1.69 -6.53
N PRO A 119 18.58 0.96 -6.11
CA PRO A 119 18.74 -0.46 -5.83
C PRO A 119 18.70 -1.29 -7.12
N ASN A 120 19.27 -2.50 -7.04
CA ASN A 120 19.02 -3.56 -8.02
C ASN A 120 18.00 -4.53 -7.42
N ILE A 121 16.75 -4.47 -7.88
CA ILE A 121 15.61 -5.19 -7.28
C ILE A 121 15.10 -6.26 -8.23
N SER A 122 14.94 -7.48 -7.69
CA SER A 122 14.12 -8.54 -8.25
C SER A 122 13.04 -8.90 -7.23
N ILE A 123 11.82 -9.14 -7.70
CA ILE A 123 10.68 -9.51 -6.83
C ILE A 123 10.18 -10.88 -7.27
N GLU A 124 10.30 -11.85 -6.37
CA GLU A 124 9.77 -13.20 -6.53
C GLU A 124 8.60 -13.42 -5.58
N VAL A 125 7.52 -14.03 -6.08
CA VAL A 125 6.38 -14.45 -5.27
C VAL A 125 6.40 -15.96 -5.18
N LYS A 126 6.53 -16.49 -3.96
CA LYS A 126 6.43 -17.92 -3.68
C LYS A 126 5.05 -18.22 -3.12
N GLN A 127 4.32 -19.14 -3.75
CA GLN A 127 3.03 -19.60 -3.27
C GLN A 127 3.24 -20.91 -2.52
N ASN A 128 2.86 -20.95 -1.24
CA ASN A 128 3.08 -22.10 -0.36
C ASN A 128 1.75 -22.77 0.04
N TRP A 129 0.76 -22.79 -0.86
CA TRP A 129 -0.48 -23.52 -0.63
C TRP A 129 -0.37 -24.91 -1.26
N SER A 130 -0.69 -25.95 -0.51
CA SER A 130 -1.05 -27.25 -1.10
C SER A 130 -2.46 -27.11 -1.69
N GLU A 131 -2.66 -27.60 -2.91
CA GLU A 131 -4.00 -27.85 -3.47
C GLU A 131 -4.83 -28.79 -2.58
#